data_AF-A0A8H4FQM8-F1
#
_entry.id   AF-A0A8H4FQM8-F1
#
_cell.length_a   1.000
_cell.length_b   1.000
_cell.length_c   1.000
_cell.angle_alpha   90.00
_cell.angle_beta   90.00
_cell.angle_gamma   90.00
#
_symmetry.space_group_name_H-M   'P 1'
#
loop_
_entity.id
_entity.type
_entity.pdbx_description
1 polymer ?
#
loop_
_entity_poly.entity_id
_entity_poly.type
_entity_poly.pdbx_seq_one_letter_code
_entity_poly.pdbx_strand_id
1 'polypeptide(L)'
;MKTFLDEISSATFLALLERYGPSQPKHDAVLSKSLFRPKESGWFYIPLVVLWVLPIGLGVAYKSAIGGEVSRIIDPKAMDPSMALESDRLYGLFPLANESLTTSASNSPYLLTNATSDFFSTSAVDDNFYPSTAFPKPFGHNVLLLENNTAAALDLPRYPYIRAMQNRIKDGEGLIINATVQAYITRLNTTAGTLLANDRFWNDTIGKQDRGMTAYTQFANATALGMVPWIPNGDGTTSCLLGFYSPTQVRWFDYYNNTNDPREHAEIQAFRKSAMAFTTHRTKCTASWRVTRQSFHLQHGNCSAAAADMTPQSQIFFDIVHFSPFTLDTLPVIGLLLKEYPEWDIRAGSPWRMPSFVVALVGSYWARGVFMIQKLAPRSEYTDLMQSWKYHPSDETAELSRKILHPYWWLYLVLGILPFLTTAAFLANQLYLYPRSVVRGSGFHMLLGDTGSQATSFVNSSSQ
;
A
#
# COMPACT_ATOMS: atom_id res chain seq x y z
N MET A 1 16.74 29.97 -3.28
CA MET A 1 17.08 30.23 -4.70
C MET A 1 16.18 31.30 -5.32
N LYS A 2 14.85 31.16 -5.28
CA LYS A 2 13.91 32.23 -5.70
C LYS A 2 14.13 33.55 -4.93
N THR A 3 14.25 33.46 -3.61
CA THR A 3 14.57 34.58 -2.71
C THR A 3 15.91 35.26 -3.02
N PHE A 4 16.94 34.48 -3.31
CA PHE A 4 18.29 34.98 -3.61
C PHE A 4 18.37 35.70 -4.97
N LEU A 5 17.62 35.22 -5.98
CA LEU A 5 17.50 35.90 -7.28
C LEU A 5 16.63 37.17 -7.19
N ASP A 6 15.57 37.17 -6.38
CA ASP A 6 14.73 38.34 -6.15
C ASP A 6 15.52 39.46 -5.43
N GLU A 7 16.36 39.12 -4.46
CA GLU A 7 17.22 40.08 -3.77
C GLU A 7 18.32 40.64 -4.67
N ILE A 8 19.01 39.78 -5.45
CA ILE A 8 20.09 40.22 -6.35
C ILE A 8 19.53 41.07 -7.49
N SER A 9 18.37 40.71 -8.05
CA SER A 9 17.73 41.49 -9.12
C SER A 9 17.24 42.85 -8.63
N SER A 10 16.69 42.92 -7.41
CA SER A 10 16.26 44.17 -6.79
C SER A 10 17.44 45.10 -6.47
N ALA A 11 18.54 44.53 -5.96
CA ALA A 11 19.75 45.28 -5.65
C ALA A 11 20.47 45.79 -6.91
N THR A 12 20.57 44.97 -7.97
CA THR A 12 21.15 45.39 -9.24
C THR A 12 20.28 46.41 -9.98
N PHE A 13 18.96 46.32 -9.87
CA PHE A 13 18.02 47.31 -10.41
C PHE A 13 18.19 48.70 -9.77
N LEU A 14 18.29 48.74 -8.42
CA LEU A 14 18.51 49.98 -7.68
C LEU A 14 19.86 50.62 -8.02
N ALA A 15 20.92 49.81 -8.16
CA ALA A 15 22.26 50.28 -8.52
C ALA A 15 22.34 50.84 -9.95
N LEU A 16 21.63 50.23 -10.90
CA LEU A 16 21.57 50.69 -12.30
C LEU A 16 20.81 52.02 -12.44
N LEU A 17 19.70 52.18 -11.70
CA LEU A 17 18.94 53.43 -11.63
C LEU A 17 19.74 54.58 -11.02
N GLU A 18 20.59 54.31 -10.03
CA GLU A 18 21.42 55.32 -9.38
C GLU A 18 22.56 55.82 -10.29
N ARG A 19 23.08 54.96 -11.17
CA ARG A 19 24.26 55.25 -12.00
C ARG A 19 23.95 55.90 -13.35
N TYR A 20 22.77 55.66 -13.93
CA TYR A 20 22.42 56.13 -15.28
C TYR A 20 21.17 57.01 -15.37
N GLY A 21 20.40 57.17 -14.28
CA GLY A 21 19.22 58.03 -14.27
C GLY A 21 19.56 59.53 -14.17
N PRO A 22 18.95 60.43 -14.98
CA PRO A 22 19.19 61.87 -14.89
C PRO A 22 18.69 62.44 -13.55
N SER A 23 19.41 63.42 -13.03
CA SER A 23 19.51 63.77 -11.61
C SER A 23 18.28 64.40 -10.91
N GLN A 24 17.10 64.54 -11.53
CA GLN A 24 15.90 65.11 -10.86
C GLN A 24 14.57 64.60 -11.47
N PRO A 25 14.21 63.31 -11.29
CA PRO A 25 13.09 63.02 -10.38
C PRO A 25 13.25 61.64 -9.71
N LYS A 26 13.87 61.59 -8.52
CA LYS A 26 14.30 60.35 -7.86
C LYS A 26 13.23 59.60 -7.03
N HIS A 27 11.97 60.06 -6.98
CA HIS A 27 10.93 59.41 -6.17
C HIS A 27 9.67 58.94 -6.91
N ASP A 28 9.36 59.47 -8.11
CA ASP A 28 8.13 59.10 -8.84
C ASP A 28 8.23 57.83 -9.68
N ALA A 29 9.44 57.42 -10.10
CA ALA A 29 9.61 56.23 -10.94
C ALA A 29 9.27 54.94 -10.19
N VAL A 30 9.62 54.87 -8.90
CA VAL A 30 9.30 53.72 -8.02
C VAL A 30 7.81 53.65 -7.73
N LEU A 31 7.12 54.80 -7.64
CA LEU A 31 5.67 54.87 -7.39
C LEU A 31 4.82 54.67 -8.66
N SER A 32 5.34 54.98 -9.85
CA SER A 32 4.55 55.01 -11.09
C SER A 32 4.35 53.66 -11.80
N LYS A 33 5.07 52.58 -11.43
CA LYS A 33 5.00 51.26 -12.10
C LYS A 33 5.07 51.30 -13.64
N SER A 34 5.55 52.38 -14.27
CA SER A 34 5.58 52.50 -15.73
C SER A 34 6.92 51.99 -16.25
N LEU A 35 6.91 50.79 -16.83
CA LEU A 35 8.09 50.04 -17.30
C LEU A 35 8.82 50.67 -18.51
N PHE A 36 8.26 51.71 -19.15
CA PHE A 36 8.80 52.26 -20.39
C PHE A 36 8.82 53.79 -20.34
N ARG A 37 10.02 54.37 -20.15
CA ARG A 37 10.26 55.79 -20.40
C ARG A 37 11.01 55.98 -21.73
N PRO A 38 10.77 57.06 -22.49
CA PRO A 38 11.13 57.11 -23.91
C PRO A 38 12.54 57.67 -24.21
N LYS A 39 13.42 57.84 -23.21
CA LYS A 39 14.68 58.61 -23.38
C LYS A 39 15.97 57.92 -22.93
N GLU A 40 15.94 56.62 -22.62
CA GLU A 40 17.17 55.87 -22.33
C GLU A 40 17.48 54.88 -23.46
N SER A 41 18.75 54.80 -23.84
CA SER A 41 19.19 53.97 -24.97
C SER A 41 18.79 52.51 -24.73
N GLY A 42 18.23 51.84 -25.75
CA GLY A 42 17.71 50.47 -25.65
C GLY A 42 18.68 49.44 -25.08
N TRP A 43 19.99 49.73 -25.13
CA TRP A 43 21.07 48.94 -24.52
C TRP A 43 20.95 48.76 -23.01
N PHE A 44 20.28 49.66 -22.29
CA PHE A 44 20.08 49.55 -20.84
C PHE A 44 19.07 48.45 -20.47
N TYR A 45 18.06 48.23 -21.31
CA TYR A 45 17.00 47.26 -21.04
C TYR A 45 17.40 45.82 -21.37
N ILE A 46 18.36 45.62 -22.27
CA ILE A 46 18.84 44.29 -22.69
C ILE A 46 19.34 43.44 -21.52
N PRO A 47 20.30 43.89 -20.67
CA PRO A 47 20.75 43.08 -19.54
C PRO A 47 19.64 42.82 -18.51
N LEU A 48 18.71 43.76 -18.35
CA LEU A 48 17.60 43.68 -17.41
C LEU A 48 16.56 42.63 -17.85
N VAL A 49 16.23 42.62 -19.15
CA VAL A 49 15.37 41.60 -19.77
C VAL A 49 16.04 40.23 -19.74
N VAL A 50 17.35 40.15 -20.01
CA VAL A 50 18.11 38.89 -19.93
C VAL A 50 18.16 38.35 -18.50
N LEU A 51 18.36 39.21 -17.49
CA LEU A 51 18.37 38.80 -16.07
C LEU A 51 16.98 38.41 -15.54
N TRP A 52 15.89 38.88 -16.14
CA TRP A 52 14.52 38.55 -15.72
C TRP A 52 13.90 37.39 -16.50
N VAL A 53 13.86 37.51 -17.83
CA VAL A 53 13.15 36.57 -18.70
C VAL A 53 13.89 35.24 -18.77
N LEU A 54 15.22 35.28 -18.75
CA LEU A 54 16.01 34.10 -18.98
C LEU A 54 16.01 33.13 -17.78
N PRO A 55 16.11 33.55 -16.50
CA PRO A 55 15.93 32.64 -15.37
C PRO A 55 14.51 32.08 -15.26
N ILE A 56 13.49 32.87 -15.64
CA ILE A 56 12.10 32.39 -15.68
C ILE A 56 11.94 31.32 -16.78
N GLY A 57 12.45 31.58 -17.98
CA GLY A 57 12.44 30.64 -19.09
C GLY A 57 13.21 29.35 -18.79
N LEU A 58 14.40 29.46 -18.20
CA LEU A 58 15.20 28.31 -17.74
C LEU A 58 14.47 27.53 -16.64
N GLY A 59 13.74 28.21 -15.75
CA GLY A 59 12.94 27.57 -14.70
C GLY A 59 11.73 26.80 -15.25
N VAL A 60 11.03 27.35 -16.25
CA VAL A 60 9.93 26.66 -16.95
C VAL A 60 10.47 25.47 -17.73
N ALA A 61 11.58 25.65 -18.45
CA ALA A 61 12.26 24.57 -19.15
C ALA A 61 12.66 23.46 -18.16
N TYR A 62 13.36 23.78 -17.08
CA TYR A 62 13.72 22.78 -16.05
C TYR A 62 12.50 22.03 -15.50
N LYS A 63 11.40 22.72 -15.19
CA LYS A 63 10.17 22.08 -14.71
C LYS A 63 9.54 21.14 -15.73
N SER A 64 9.66 21.43 -17.02
CA SER A 64 9.16 20.55 -18.09
C SER A 64 9.97 19.25 -18.22
N ALA A 65 11.17 19.17 -17.62
CA ALA A 65 11.94 17.93 -17.55
C ALA A 65 11.65 17.08 -16.30
N ILE A 66 10.82 17.54 -15.35
CA ILE A 66 10.48 16.75 -14.16
C ILE A 66 9.55 15.60 -14.56
N GLY A 67 9.83 14.39 -14.07
CA GLY A 67 8.95 13.23 -14.28
C GLY A 67 9.59 12.03 -15.01
N GLY A 68 10.88 12.09 -15.32
CA GLY A 68 11.60 10.94 -15.84
C GLY A 68 11.70 9.82 -14.81
N GLU A 69 11.86 8.59 -15.30
CA GLU A 69 12.06 7.40 -14.47
C GLU A 69 13.14 6.55 -15.13
N VAL A 70 14.10 6.09 -14.33
CA VAL A 70 15.07 5.07 -14.75
C VAL A 70 14.83 3.85 -13.91
N SER A 71 14.67 2.72 -14.58
CA SER A 71 14.62 1.43 -13.94
C SER A 71 15.84 0.59 -14.31
N ARG A 72 16.28 -0.22 -13.35
CA ARG A 72 17.35 -1.19 -13.54
C ARG A 72 16.94 -2.51 -12.89
N ILE A 73 17.07 -3.59 -13.66
CA ILE A 73 16.94 -4.94 -13.13
C ILE A 73 18.17 -5.25 -12.29
N ILE A 74 17.93 -5.69 -11.05
CA ILE A 74 18.97 -6.05 -10.09
C ILE A 74 18.74 -7.51 -9.71
N ASP A 75 19.82 -8.29 -9.64
CA ASP A 75 19.74 -9.63 -9.06
C ASP A 75 19.43 -9.49 -7.56
N PRO A 76 18.30 -10.06 -7.07
CA PRO A 76 17.97 -10.04 -5.64
C PRO A 76 19.09 -10.58 -4.76
N LYS A 77 19.91 -11.53 -5.26
CA LYS A 77 21.08 -12.08 -4.55
C LYS A 77 22.23 -11.08 -4.45
N ALA A 78 22.41 -10.22 -5.46
CA ALA A 78 23.45 -9.20 -5.48
C ALA A 78 23.11 -7.98 -4.60
N MET A 79 21.85 -7.85 -4.19
CA MET A 79 21.40 -6.76 -3.35
C MET A 79 21.95 -6.84 -1.92
N ASP A 80 22.47 -7.98 -1.45
CA ASP A 80 23.11 -8.10 -0.15
C ASP A 80 24.15 -9.25 -0.05
N PRO A 81 25.46 -8.95 0.11
CA PRO A 81 26.49 -9.95 0.41
C PRO A 81 26.41 -10.57 1.82
N SER A 82 25.73 -9.89 2.77
CA SER A 82 25.47 -10.37 4.14
C SER A 82 24.16 -11.18 4.27
N MET A 83 23.28 -11.13 3.26
CA MET A 83 22.19 -12.10 3.07
C MET A 83 22.60 -13.31 2.23
N ALA A 84 23.90 -13.52 2.03
CA ALA A 84 24.43 -14.76 1.48
C ALA A 84 24.10 -16.00 2.34
N LEU A 85 23.55 -15.82 3.55
CA LEU A 85 22.73 -16.86 4.16
C LEU A 85 21.39 -16.91 3.44
N GLU A 86 21.24 -17.87 2.51
CA GLU A 86 19.98 -18.20 1.84
C GLU A 86 18.78 -18.26 2.80
N SER A 87 19.03 -18.57 4.09
CA SER A 87 18.06 -18.69 5.16
C SER A 87 17.23 -17.45 5.50
N ASP A 88 17.49 -16.27 4.94
CA ASP A 88 16.62 -15.08 5.13
C ASP A 88 15.77 -14.74 3.90
N ARG A 89 16.10 -15.25 2.71
CA ARG A 89 15.34 -15.03 1.47
C ARG A 89 14.25 -16.08 1.32
N LEU A 90 13.20 -15.93 2.11
CA LEU A 90 12.14 -16.91 2.23
C LEU A 90 10.77 -16.28 2.14
N TYR A 91 9.87 -17.05 1.53
CA TYR A 91 8.47 -16.73 1.34
C TYR A 91 7.62 -17.79 2.02
N GLY A 92 6.41 -17.39 2.39
CA GLY A 92 5.52 -18.27 3.12
C GLY A 92 4.40 -17.57 3.85
N LEU A 93 3.82 -18.28 4.79
CA LEU A 93 2.84 -17.75 5.73
C LEU A 93 3.54 -16.97 6.85
N PHE A 94 4.02 -15.78 6.50
CA PHE A 94 4.69 -14.86 7.41
C PHE A 94 3.82 -13.63 7.71
N PRO A 95 3.84 -13.12 8.96
CA PRO A 95 3.28 -11.81 9.26
C PRO A 95 4.25 -10.69 8.82
N LEU A 96 3.74 -9.48 8.56
CA LEU A 96 4.54 -8.26 8.34
C LEU A 96 5.01 -7.61 9.66
N ALA A 97 5.39 -8.43 10.64
CA ALA A 97 5.86 -7.97 11.93
C ALA A 97 7.07 -8.79 12.37
N ASN A 98 7.87 -8.22 13.27
CA ASN A 98 8.99 -8.96 13.85
C ASN A 98 8.47 -10.16 14.66
N GLU A 99 9.11 -11.31 14.47
CA GLU A 99 8.78 -12.57 15.15
C GLU A 99 8.93 -12.49 16.68
N SER A 100 9.60 -11.46 17.21
CA SER A 100 9.71 -11.21 18.66
C SER A 100 8.53 -10.44 19.26
N LEU A 101 7.65 -9.84 18.44
CA LEU A 101 6.43 -9.11 18.87
C LEU A 101 5.20 -10.04 19.00
N THR A 102 5.45 -11.34 19.15
CA THR A 102 4.55 -12.48 18.91
C THR A 102 3.47 -12.76 19.95
N THR A 103 3.20 -11.85 20.89
CA THR A 103 2.20 -12.11 21.95
C THR A 103 0.86 -11.41 21.72
N SER A 104 0.82 -10.31 20.95
CA SER A 104 -0.44 -9.60 20.64
C SER A 104 -0.71 -9.43 19.15
N ALA A 105 0.29 -9.04 18.36
CA ALA A 105 0.14 -8.71 16.94
C ALA A 105 0.08 -9.93 15.99
N SER A 106 0.34 -11.13 16.51
CA SER A 106 0.35 -12.40 15.75
C SER A 106 -0.88 -13.28 15.99
N ASN A 107 -1.87 -12.84 16.79
CA ASN A 107 -3.11 -13.62 16.94
C ASN A 107 -3.97 -13.53 15.67
N SER A 108 -4.68 -14.62 15.37
CA SER A 108 -5.52 -14.77 14.17
C SER A 108 -6.48 -13.59 13.92
N PRO A 109 -7.19 -13.02 14.93
CA PRO A 109 -8.05 -11.85 14.71
C PRO A 109 -7.34 -10.60 14.19
N TYR A 110 -6.14 -10.30 14.72
CA TYR A 110 -5.36 -9.12 14.30
C TYR A 110 -4.76 -9.32 12.91
N LEU A 111 -4.28 -10.53 12.62
CA LEU A 111 -3.77 -10.90 11.30
C LEU A 111 -4.84 -10.78 10.22
N LEU A 112 -6.06 -11.26 10.51
CA LEU A 112 -7.22 -11.11 9.61
C LEU A 112 -7.56 -9.63 9.37
N THR A 113 -7.67 -8.85 10.44
CA THR A 113 -8.03 -7.42 10.33
C THR A 113 -6.97 -6.65 9.54
N ASN A 114 -5.68 -6.91 9.79
CA ASN A 114 -4.59 -6.25 9.10
C ASN A 114 -4.48 -6.66 7.62
N ALA A 115 -4.69 -7.93 7.30
CA ALA A 115 -4.64 -8.40 5.91
C ALA A 115 -5.79 -7.82 5.06
N THR A 116 -6.97 -7.62 5.66
CA THR A 116 -8.19 -7.23 4.94
C THR A 116 -8.55 -5.75 5.06
N SER A 117 -7.82 -4.96 5.86
CA SER A 117 -8.13 -3.55 6.16
C SER A 117 -8.25 -2.68 4.91
N ASP A 118 -7.32 -2.78 3.97
CA ASP A 118 -7.30 -1.98 2.73
C ASP A 118 -8.49 -2.32 1.81
N PHE A 119 -8.92 -3.59 1.81
CA PHE A 119 -10.11 -4.01 1.08
C PHE A 119 -11.37 -3.42 1.73
N PHE A 120 -11.52 -3.56 3.05
CA PHE A 120 -12.70 -3.08 3.77
C PHE A 120 -12.78 -1.54 3.85
N SER A 121 -11.65 -0.84 3.80
CA SER A 121 -11.63 0.62 3.67
C SER A 121 -12.06 1.08 2.28
N THR A 122 -11.64 0.36 1.22
CA THR A 122 -12.03 0.67 -0.15
C THR A 122 -13.50 0.35 -0.43
N SER A 123 -13.98 -0.79 0.09
CA SER A 123 -15.37 -1.25 -0.06
C SER A 123 -16.35 -0.60 0.91
N ALA A 124 -15.93 0.39 1.70
CA ALA A 124 -16.81 1.14 2.60
C ALA A 124 -17.87 1.97 1.84
N VAL A 125 -17.64 2.28 0.55
CA VAL A 125 -18.54 3.08 -0.29
C VAL A 125 -18.75 2.37 -1.63
N ASP A 126 -20.00 2.33 -2.11
CA ASP A 126 -20.38 1.62 -3.33
C ASP A 126 -19.85 2.29 -4.61
N ASP A 127 -19.64 3.60 -4.59
CA ASP A 127 -19.22 4.41 -5.76
C ASP A 127 -17.87 3.98 -6.37
N ASN A 128 -17.03 3.28 -5.59
CA ASN A 128 -15.71 2.82 -6.03
C ASN A 128 -15.71 1.40 -6.59
N PHE A 129 -16.87 0.82 -6.87
CA PHE A 129 -16.93 -0.56 -7.37
C PHE A 129 -16.26 -0.71 -8.74
N TYR A 130 -15.44 -1.75 -8.87
CA TYR A 130 -14.65 -1.98 -10.07
C TYR A 130 -15.45 -2.73 -11.16
N PRO A 131 -15.34 -2.34 -12.44
CA PRO A 131 -15.93 -3.12 -13.52
C PRO A 131 -15.22 -4.48 -13.64
N SER A 132 -15.89 -5.48 -14.23
CA SER A 132 -15.34 -6.82 -14.39
C SER A 132 -13.99 -6.87 -15.15
N THR A 133 -13.73 -5.90 -16.02
CA THR A 133 -12.47 -5.77 -16.76
C THR A 133 -11.30 -5.28 -15.92
N ALA A 134 -11.53 -4.83 -14.68
CA ALA A 134 -10.48 -4.31 -13.80
C ALA A 134 -9.86 -5.37 -12.88
N PHE A 135 -10.33 -6.61 -12.95
CA PHE A 135 -9.75 -7.73 -12.21
C PHE A 135 -8.60 -8.41 -12.98
N PRO A 136 -7.60 -8.99 -12.30
CA PRO A 136 -7.42 -9.06 -10.84
C PRO A 136 -7.06 -7.72 -10.18
N LYS A 137 -7.60 -7.48 -8.98
CA LYS A 137 -7.37 -6.23 -8.22
C LYS A 137 -6.69 -6.51 -6.86
N PRO A 138 -5.50 -5.98 -6.62
CA PRO A 138 -4.80 -6.16 -5.35
C PRO A 138 -5.27 -5.16 -4.28
N PHE A 139 -5.19 -5.60 -3.02
CA PHE A 139 -5.49 -4.80 -1.83
C PHE A 139 -4.45 -5.10 -0.75
N GLY A 140 -3.94 -4.04 -0.10
CA GLY A 140 -2.95 -4.17 0.96
C GLY A 140 -1.68 -4.85 0.49
N HIS A 141 -1.24 -5.84 1.28
CA HIS A 141 0.03 -6.51 1.09
C HIS A 141 -0.09 -7.94 0.53
N ASN A 142 -1.24 -8.60 0.72
CA ASN A 142 -1.43 -9.99 0.33
C ASN A 142 -2.81 -10.34 -0.23
N VAL A 143 -3.79 -9.44 -0.21
CA VAL A 143 -5.14 -9.75 -0.70
C VAL A 143 -5.26 -9.42 -2.18
N LEU A 144 -5.82 -10.34 -2.95
CA LEU A 144 -6.06 -10.18 -4.38
C LEU A 144 -7.49 -10.60 -4.70
N LEU A 145 -8.33 -9.66 -5.14
CA LEU A 145 -9.65 -9.97 -5.65
C LEU A 145 -9.53 -10.40 -7.11
N LEU A 146 -9.81 -11.67 -7.39
CA LEU A 146 -9.68 -12.27 -8.73
C LEU A 146 -10.94 -12.05 -9.56
N GLU A 147 -12.10 -12.20 -8.93
CA GLU A 147 -13.44 -11.98 -9.49
C GLU A 147 -14.40 -11.61 -8.36
N ASN A 148 -15.65 -11.25 -8.67
CA ASN A 148 -16.65 -10.90 -7.66
C ASN A 148 -16.91 -11.99 -6.61
N ASN A 149 -16.68 -13.25 -6.99
CA ASN A 149 -16.96 -14.44 -6.16
C ASN A 149 -15.68 -15.22 -5.82
N THR A 150 -14.50 -14.68 -6.12
CA THR A 150 -13.22 -15.36 -5.97
C THR A 150 -12.15 -14.39 -5.48
N ALA A 151 -11.51 -14.72 -4.36
CA ALA A 151 -10.40 -13.94 -3.82
C ALA A 151 -9.25 -14.84 -3.42
N ALA A 152 -8.05 -14.27 -3.39
CA ALA A 152 -6.82 -14.93 -2.99
C ALA A 152 -6.11 -14.16 -1.87
N ALA A 153 -5.46 -14.90 -0.97
CA ALA A 153 -4.51 -14.38 0.01
C ALA A 153 -3.14 -15.00 -0.24
N LEU A 154 -2.22 -14.17 -0.72
CA LEU A 154 -0.87 -14.54 -1.14
C LEU A 154 0.05 -14.71 0.08
N ASP A 155 0.99 -15.64 -0.03
CA ASP A 155 2.10 -15.71 0.88
C ASP A 155 3.00 -14.48 0.75
N LEU A 156 3.73 -14.18 1.83
CA LEU A 156 4.56 -13.00 1.93
C LEU A 156 6.04 -13.36 2.05
N PRO A 157 6.95 -12.49 1.59
CA PRO A 157 8.33 -12.55 1.99
C PRO A 157 8.47 -12.33 3.51
N ARG A 158 9.46 -12.95 4.12
CA ARG A 158 9.74 -12.81 5.55
C ARG A 158 10.07 -11.35 5.91
N TYR A 159 9.62 -10.88 7.07
CA TYR A 159 9.81 -9.49 7.50
C TYR A 159 11.29 -8.99 7.49
N PRO A 160 12.29 -9.75 7.98
CA PRO A 160 13.70 -9.32 7.90
C PRO A 160 14.19 -9.11 6.47
N TYR A 161 13.69 -9.91 5.52
CA TYR A 161 14.02 -9.77 4.10
C TYR A 161 13.50 -8.44 3.55
N ILE A 162 12.22 -8.15 3.79
CA ILE A 162 11.59 -6.88 3.40
C ILE A 162 12.36 -5.71 4.01
N ARG A 163 12.65 -5.76 5.31
CA ARG A 163 13.32 -4.67 6.03
C ARG A 163 14.72 -4.39 5.49
N ALA A 164 15.49 -5.41 5.13
CA ALA A 164 16.82 -5.21 4.55
C ALA A 164 16.75 -4.50 3.20
N MET A 165 15.76 -4.81 2.36
CA MET A 165 15.51 -4.08 1.12
C MET A 165 15.12 -2.63 1.40
N GLN A 166 14.21 -2.39 2.35
CA GLN A 166 13.80 -1.03 2.74
C GLN A 166 14.96 -0.17 3.24
N ASN A 167 15.91 -0.76 3.98
CA ASN A 167 17.09 -0.06 4.50
C ASN A 167 18.06 0.40 3.39
N ARG A 168 18.04 -0.22 2.20
CA ARG A 168 18.93 0.10 1.08
C ARG A 168 18.32 1.07 0.07
N ILE A 169 16.99 1.16 0.03
CA ILE A 169 16.26 2.08 -0.86
C ILE A 169 16.44 3.52 -0.38
N LYS A 170 16.96 4.40 -1.25
CA LYS A 170 17.07 5.82 -0.92
C LYS A 170 15.72 6.52 -1.04
N ASP A 171 15.63 7.73 -0.48
CA ASP A 171 14.42 8.52 -0.57
C ASP A 171 14.11 8.85 -2.05
N GLY A 172 12.86 8.56 -2.46
CA GLY A 172 12.41 8.73 -3.85
C GLY A 172 12.71 7.55 -4.80
N GLU A 173 13.38 6.50 -4.31
CA GLU A 173 13.52 5.22 -5.03
C GLU A 173 12.38 4.26 -4.63
N GLY A 174 12.03 3.36 -5.55
CA GLY A 174 11.06 2.29 -5.32
C GLY A 174 11.57 0.99 -5.95
N LEU A 175 11.40 -0.11 -5.25
CA LEU A 175 11.76 -1.44 -5.72
C LEU A 175 10.48 -2.20 -6.07
N ILE A 176 10.44 -2.80 -7.24
CA ILE A 176 9.37 -3.73 -7.64
C ILE A 176 9.94 -5.14 -7.55
N ILE A 177 9.30 -5.99 -6.78
CA ILE A 177 9.68 -7.39 -6.61
C ILE A 177 8.59 -8.24 -7.23
N ASN A 178 8.95 -9.05 -8.22
CA ASN A 178 8.05 -10.04 -8.81
C ASN A 178 8.51 -11.42 -8.38
N ALA A 179 7.60 -12.28 -7.95
CA ALA A 179 7.91 -13.67 -7.61
C ALA A 179 6.69 -14.58 -7.79
N THR A 180 6.94 -15.87 -7.99
CA THR A 180 5.92 -16.92 -7.90
C THR A 180 5.83 -17.42 -6.45
N VAL A 181 4.64 -17.28 -5.86
CA VAL A 181 4.34 -17.62 -4.47
C VAL A 181 3.13 -18.54 -4.37
N GLN A 182 2.95 -19.18 -3.23
CA GLN A 182 1.72 -19.87 -2.91
C GLN A 182 0.65 -18.88 -2.40
N ALA A 183 -0.61 -19.24 -2.56
CA ALA A 183 -1.75 -18.45 -2.10
C ALA A 183 -2.89 -19.37 -1.67
N TYR A 184 -3.67 -18.93 -0.69
CA TYR A 184 -5.02 -19.45 -0.49
C TYR A 184 -5.96 -18.80 -1.49
N ILE A 185 -6.84 -19.58 -2.11
CA ILE A 185 -7.90 -19.09 -2.99
C ILE A 185 -9.23 -19.59 -2.46
N THR A 186 -10.16 -18.68 -2.24
CA THR A 186 -11.53 -18.96 -1.82
C THR A 186 -12.49 -18.54 -2.92
N ARG A 187 -13.41 -19.44 -3.27
CA ARG A 187 -14.44 -19.23 -4.28
C ARG A 187 -15.82 -19.62 -3.74
N LEU A 188 -16.86 -18.88 -4.13
CA LEU A 188 -18.25 -19.30 -3.91
C LEU A 188 -18.57 -20.54 -4.76
N ASN A 189 -19.02 -21.62 -4.12
CA ASN A 189 -19.47 -22.82 -4.79
C ASN A 189 -20.96 -22.73 -5.12
N THR A 190 -21.27 -22.32 -6.36
CA THR A 190 -22.66 -22.16 -6.84
C THR A 190 -23.39 -23.48 -7.06
N THR A 191 -22.66 -24.60 -7.17
CA THR A 191 -23.23 -25.94 -7.35
C THR A 191 -23.61 -26.64 -6.04
N ALA A 192 -23.22 -26.07 -4.90
CA ALA A 192 -23.50 -26.65 -3.59
C ALA A 192 -24.98 -26.63 -3.18
N GLY A 193 -25.86 -25.95 -3.92
CA GLY A 193 -27.28 -25.85 -3.56
C GLY A 193 -27.98 -27.20 -3.39
N THR A 194 -27.63 -28.20 -4.21
CA THR A 194 -28.17 -29.57 -4.09
C THR A 194 -27.65 -30.30 -2.85
N LEU A 195 -26.40 -30.05 -2.45
CA LEU A 195 -25.81 -30.57 -1.22
C LEU A 195 -26.46 -29.96 0.02
N LEU A 196 -26.66 -28.64 0.02
CA LEU A 196 -27.31 -27.90 1.11
C LEU A 196 -28.79 -28.28 1.28
N ALA A 197 -29.44 -28.76 0.22
CA ALA A 197 -30.79 -29.28 0.26
C ALA A 197 -30.88 -30.70 0.86
N ASN A 198 -29.78 -31.41 1.09
CA ASN A 198 -29.78 -32.79 1.59
C ASN A 198 -29.76 -32.87 3.13
N ASP A 199 -30.79 -33.43 3.75
CA ASP A 199 -30.88 -33.59 5.21
C ASP A 199 -29.78 -34.48 5.80
N ARG A 200 -29.38 -35.52 5.05
CA ARG A 200 -28.32 -36.43 5.48
C ARG A 200 -26.98 -35.71 5.57
N PHE A 201 -26.72 -34.79 4.63
CA PHE A 201 -25.51 -33.97 4.66
C PHE A 201 -25.42 -33.16 5.95
N TRP A 202 -26.50 -32.50 6.38
CA TRP A 202 -26.52 -31.72 7.62
C TRP A 202 -26.32 -32.59 8.85
N ASN A 203 -27.01 -33.74 8.94
CA ASN A 203 -26.82 -34.68 10.05
C ASN A 203 -25.39 -35.23 10.11
N ASP A 204 -24.83 -35.62 8.97
CA ASP A 204 -23.47 -36.17 8.90
C ASP A 204 -22.39 -35.09 9.14
N THR A 205 -22.61 -33.86 8.71
CA THR A 205 -21.64 -32.76 8.85
C THR A 205 -21.67 -32.15 10.26
N ILE A 206 -22.86 -31.84 10.77
CA ILE A 206 -23.01 -31.21 12.09
C ILE A 206 -22.79 -32.24 13.21
N GLY A 207 -23.41 -33.42 13.09
CA GLY A 207 -23.40 -34.44 14.14
C GLY A 207 -22.07 -35.17 14.32
N LYS A 208 -21.12 -35.04 13.37
CA LYS A 208 -19.78 -35.65 13.46
C LYS A 208 -18.66 -34.66 13.77
N GLN A 209 -18.94 -33.36 13.76
CA GLN A 209 -17.97 -32.33 14.11
C GLN A 209 -18.12 -31.93 15.58
N ASP A 210 -17.02 -31.88 16.33
CA ASP A 210 -17.03 -31.55 17.77
C ASP A 210 -17.81 -30.27 18.11
N ARG A 211 -17.78 -29.26 17.22
CA ARG A 211 -18.45 -27.96 17.40
C ARG A 211 -19.59 -27.69 16.41
N GLY A 212 -19.86 -28.62 15.49
CA GLY A 212 -20.89 -28.48 14.46
C GLY A 212 -20.95 -27.08 13.83
N MET A 213 -22.13 -26.46 13.86
CA MET A 213 -22.34 -25.08 13.46
C MET A 213 -22.01 -24.13 14.60
N THR A 214 -21.22 -23.10 14.33
CA THR A 214 -20.98 -22.02 15.30
C THR A 214 -21.71 -20.76 14.84
N ALA A 215 -22.32 -20.03 15.77
CA ALA A 215 -23.00 -18.78 15.48
C ALA A 215 -22.48 -17.63 16.34
N TYR A 216 -22.42 -16.44 15.74
CA TYR A 216 -22.12 -15.19 16.40
C TYR A 216 -23.29 -14.23 16.17
N THR A 217 -23.89 -13.72 17.24
CA THR A 217 -25.00 -12.75 17.14
C THR A 217 -24.54 -11.39 17.61
N GLN A 218 -24.76 -10.37 16.78
CA GLN A 218 -24.64 -8.99 17.23
C GLN A 218 -25.94 -8.57 17.91
N PHE A 219 -25.88 -8.27 19.22
CA PHE A 219 -27.05 -7.97 20.06
C PHE A 219 -27.94 -6.84 19.53
N ALA A 220 -27.38 -5.89 18.78
CA ALA A 220 -28.10 -4.72 18.29
C ALA A 220 -29.19 -5.05 17.25
N ASN A 221 -28.94 -6.02 16.36
CA ASN A 221 -29.80 -6.26 15.19
C ASN A 221 -30.45 -7.65 15.19
N ALA A 222 -30.32 -8.42 16.28
CA ALA A 222 -30.80 -9.80 16.42
C ALA A 222 -30.49 -10.66 15.17
N THR A 223 -29.32 -10.44 14.58
CA THR A 223 -28.85 -11.11 13.35
C THR A 223 -27.65 -11.95 13.71
N ALA A 224 -27.70 -13.23 13.33
CA ALA A 224 -26.61 -14.16 13.56
C ALA A 224 -25.84 -14.42 12.26
N LEU A 225 -24.51 -14.51 12.39
CA LEU A 225 -23.63 -15.05 11.38
C LEU A 225 -23.30 -16.49 11.79
N GLY A 226 -23.71 -17.46 10.98
CA GLY A 226 -23.39 -18.88 11.18
C GLY A 226 -22.19 -19.31 10.35
N MET A 227 -21.36 -20.20 10.89
CA MET A 227 -20.26 -20.83 10.17
C MET A 227 -20.18 -22.33 10.48
N VAL A 228 -19.97 -23.13 9.44
CA VAL A 228 -19.62 -24.55 9.53
C VAL A 228 -18.28 -24.74 8.84
N PRO A 229 -17.17 -24.80 9.61
CA PRO A 229 -15.85 -25.03 9.05
C PRO A 229 -15.69 -26.47 8.56
N TRP A 230 -14.67 -26.70 7.74
CA TRP A 230 -14.17 -28.04 7.37
C TRP A 230 -15.25 -29.00 6.85
N ILE A 231 -15.89 -28.66 5.74
CA ILE A 231 -16.83 -29.54 5.07
C ILE A 231 -16.10 -30.43 4.07
N PRO A 232 -16.30 -31.76 4.14
CA PRO A 232 -15.72 -32.68 3.18
C PRO A 232 -16.22 -32.38 1.78
N ASN A 233 -15.31 -32.18 0.82
CA ASN A 233 -15.67 -31.85 -0.56
C ASN A 233 -15.09 -32.84 -1.59
N GLY A 234 -14.84 -34.10 -1.20
CA GLY A 234 -14.39 -35.18 -2.10
C GLY A 234 -12.96 -35.05 -2.68
N ASP A 235 -12.48 -33.82 -2.85
CA ASP A 235 -11.39 -33.47 -3.77
C ASP A 235 -10.22 -32.76 -3.07
N GLY A 236 -9.95 -33.07 -1.79
CA GLY A 236 -8.84 -32.48 -1.02
C GLY A 236 -8.90 -30.95 -0.86
N THR A 237 -10.03 -30.33 -1.22
CA THR A 237 -10.35 -28.93 -0.94
C THR A 237 -11.15 -28.86 0.37
N THR A 238 -10.98 -27.79 1.14
CA THR A 238 -11.89 -27.55 2.27
C THR A 238 -13.00 -26.64 1.88
N SER A 239 -14.21 -27.05 2.20
CA SER A 239 -15.36 -26.18 2.12
C SER A 239 -15.71 -25.60 3.48
N CYS A 240 -16.33 -24.43 3.48
CA CYS A 240 -16.88 -23.78 4.66
C CYS A 240 -18.28 -23.25 4.31
N LEU A 241 -19.24 -23.39 5.21
CA LEU A 241 -20.51 -22.64 5.09
C LEU A 241 -20.41 -21.37 5.89
N LEU A 242 -20.93 -20.29 5.32
CA LEU A 242 -21.05 -18.99 5.97
C LEU A 242 -22.34 -18.32 5.50
N GLY A 243 -23.06 -17.66 6.40
CA GLY A 243 -24.30 -16.98 6.06
C GLY A 243 -24.93 -16.24 7.23
N PHE A 244 -25.58 -15.12 6.94
CA PHE A 244 -26.41 -14.41 7.90
C PHE A 244 -27.80 -15.03 7.97
N TYR A 245 -28.35 -15.17 9.16
CA TYR A 245 -29.69 -15.71 9.37
C TYR A 245 -30.36 -15.07 10.59
N SER A 246 -31.67 -15.23 10.68
CA SER A 246 -32.44 -14.83 11.87
C SER A 246 -32.35 -15.96 12.92
N PRO A 247 -31.66 -15.74 14.05
CA PRO A 247 -31.50 -16.76 15.07
C PRO A 247 -32.81 -17.00 15.83
N THR A 248 -33.02 -18.22 16.30
CA THR A 248 -34.15 -18.55 17.17
C THR A 248 -33.90 -18.06 18.60
N GLN A 249 -32.63 -17.90 18.99
CA GLN A 249 -32.22 -17.35 20.27
C GLN A 249 -31.05 -16.37 20.09
N VAL A 250 -31.16 -15.19 20.70
CA VAL A 250 -30.07 -14.21 20.68
C VAL A 250 -29.02 -14.60 21.72
N ARG A 251 -27.90 -15.15 21.25
CA ARG A 251 -26.72 -15.47 22.06
C ARG A 251 -25.49 -14.86 21.42
N TRP A 252 -24.62 -14.25 22.23
CA TRP A 252 -23.41 -13.60 21.72
C TRP A 252 -22.58 -14.53 20.85
N PHE A 253 -22.35 -15.74 21.35
CA PHE A 253 -21.64 -16.79 20.67
C PHE A 253 -22.16 -18.14 21.15
N ASP A 254 -22.43 -19.07 20.25
CA ASP A 254 -22.87 -20.41 20.59
C ASP A 254 -22.46 -21.45 19.53
N TYR A 255 -22.52 -22.73 19.89
CA TYR A 255 -22.30 -23.84 18.97
C TYR A 255 -23.47 -24.83 19.03
N TYR A 256 -23.74 -25.45 17.87
CA TYR A 256 -24.87 -26.33 17.64
C TYR A 256 -24.35 -27.59 16.95
N ASN A 257 -24.31 -28.69 17.68
CA ASN A 257 -23.75 -29.97 17.22
C ASN A 257 -24.72 -31.15 17.38
N ASN A 258 -25.88 -30.94 18.01
CA ASN A 258 -26.86 -31.98 18.25
C ASN A 258 -28.14 -31.76 17.44
N THR A 259 -28.23 -32.43 16.29
CA THR A 259 -29.41 -32.32 15.42
C THR A 259 -30.68 -32.97 15.99
N ASN A 260 -30.57 -33.70 17.11
CA ASN A 260 -31.71 -34.29 17.82
C ASN A 260 -32.30 -33.34 18.88
N ASP A 261 -31.58 -32.31 19.33
CA ASP A 261 -32.14 -31.29 20.23
C ASP A 261 -33.10 -30.40 19.42
N PRO A 262 -34.39 -30.29 19.79
CA PRO A 262 -35.35 -29.48 19.04
C PRO A 262 -34.96 -28.00 18.89
N ARG A 263 -34.24 -27.43 19.87
CA ARG A 263 -33.79 -26.03 19.86
C ARG A 263 -32.62 -25.85 18.91
N GLU A 264 -31.61 -26.72 18.98
CA GLU A 264 -30.48 -26.68 18.06
C GLU A 264 -30.90 -26.99 16.63
N HIS A 265 -31.82 -27.95 16.46
CA HIS A 265 -32.40 -28.27 15.15
C HIS A 265 -33.09 -27.05 14.53
N ALA A 266 -33.89 -26.31 15.29
CA ALA A 266 -34.55 -25.11 14.81
C ALA A 266 -33.53 -24.03 14.38
N GLU A 267 -32.43 -23.89 15.11
CA GLU A 267 -31.35 -22.97 14.77
C GLU A 267 -30.63 -23.36 13.47
N ILE A 268 -30.25 -24.64 13.34
CA ILE A 268 -29.58 -25.17 12.14
C ILE A 268 -30.49 -25.01 10.91
N GLN A 269 -31.80 -25.23 11.06
CA GLN A 269 -32.78 -25.03 9.98
C GLN A 269 -32.91 -23.56 9.57
N ALA A 270 -32.76 -22.62 10.51
CA ALA A 270 -32.75 -21.19 10.20
C ALA A 270 -31.50 -20.82 9.39
N PHE A 271 -30.31 -21.27 9.83
CA PHE A 271 -29.05 -21.06 9.11
C PHE A 271 -29.05 -21.69 7.72
N ARG A 272 -29.55 -22.92 7.58
CA ARG A 272 -29.59 -23.67 6.32
C ARG A 272 -30.22 -22.90 5.16
N LYS A 273 -31.22 -22.04 5.44
CA LYS A 273 -31.93 -21.26 4.41
C LYS A 273 -31.07 -20.21 3.72
N SER A 274 -30.01 -19.72 4.39
CA SER A 274 -29.15 -18.64 3.91
C SER A 274 -27.67 -19.02 3.84
N ALA A 275 -27.33 -20.28 4.16
CA ALA A 275 -25.98 -20.79 4.10
C ALA A 275 -25.43 -20.74 2.67
N MET A 276 -24.26 -20.15 2.51
CA MET A 276 -23.49 -20.17 1.26
C MET A 276 -22.26 -21.06 1.44
N ALA A 277 -21.96 -21.88 0.44
CA ALA A 277 -20.79 -22.74 0.45
C ALA A 277 -19.61 -22.09 -0.25
N PHE A 278 -18.45 -22.11 0.42
CA PHE A 278 -17.20 -21.57 -0.10
C PHE A 278 -16.15 -22.66 -0.13
N THR A 279 -15.47 -22.81 -1.25
CA THR A 279 -14.36 -23.76 -1.42
C THR A 279 -13.05 -23.00 -1.33
N THR A 280 -12.16 -23.46 -0.45
CA THR A 280 -10.80 -22.93 -0.30
C THR A 280 -9.77 -23.98 -0.64
N HIS A 281 -8.76 -23.58 -1.40
CA HIS A 281 -7.60 -24.42 -1.74
C HIS A 281 -6.32 -23.58 -1.76
N ARG A 282 -5.17 -24.24 -1.83
CA ARG A 282 -3.85 -23.60 -1.90
C ARG A 282 -3.19 -23.89 -3.24
N THR A 283 -2.64 -22.88 -3.89
CA THR A 283 -2.08 -22.99 -5.24
C THR A 283 -0.99 -21.95 -5.48
N LYS A 284 -0.29 -22.02 -6.63
CA LYS A 284 0.74 -21.06 -7.02
C LYS A 284 0.13 -19.87 -7.78
N CYS A 285 0.58 -18.67 -7.44
CA CYS A 285 0.23 -17.42 -8.08
C CYS A 285 1.49 -16.59 -8.31
N THR A 286 1.46 -15.71 -9.30
CA THR A 286 2.49 -14.68 -9.50
C THR A 286 2.08 -13.41 -8.76
N ALA A 287 3.01 -12.77 -8.06
CA ALA A 287 2.76 -11.53 -7.36
C ALA A 287 3.87 -10.51 -7.62
N SER A 288 3.46 -9.24 -7.60
CA SER A 288 4.32 -8.08 -7.78
C SER A 288 4.10 -7.11 -6.62
N TRP A 289 5.14 -6.85 -5.84
CA TRP A 289 5.09 -5.92 -4.71
C TRP A 289 5.94 -4.69 -4.98
N ARG A 290 5.41 -3.52 -4.62
CA ARG A 290 6.20 -2.30 -4.52
C ARG A 290 6.71 -2.13 -3.10
N VAL A 291 8.02 -2.05 -2.98
CA VAL A 291 8.73 -1.78 -1.75
C VAL A 291 9.32 -0.38 -1.83
N THR A 292 9.04 0.44 -0.82
CA THR A 292 9.73 1.71 -0.60
C THR A 292 10.36 1.68 0.77
N ARG A 293 11.16 2.69 1.12
CA ARG A 293 11.79 2.80 2.45
C ARG A 293 10.81 2.65 3.63
N GLN A 294 9.54 2.98 3.44
CA GLN A 294 8.52 2.98 4.50
C GLN A 294 7.31 2.08 4.22
N SER A 295 7.19 1.52 3.02
CA SER A 295 5.96 0.85 2.59
C SER A 295 6.24 -0.45 1.85
N PHE A 296 5.27 -1.36 1.92
CA PHE A 296 5.26 -2.65 1.22
C PHE A 296 3.82 -2.93 0.81
N HIS A 297 3.54 -2.89 -0.49
CA HIS A 297 2.18 -3.04 -1.02
C HIS A 297 2.17 -3.92 -2.25
N LEU A 298 1.11 -4.73 -2.39
CA LEU A 298 0.88 -5.55 -3.56
C LEU A 298 0.41 -4.65 -4.72
N GLN A 299 1.14 -4.64 -5.82
CA GLN A 299 0.82 -3.86 -7.02
C GLN A 299 0.07 -4.68 -8.08
N HIS A 300 0.40 -5.96 -8.22
CA HIS A 300 -0.24 -6.84 -9.18
C HIS A 300 -0.18 -8.28 -8.69
N GLY A 301 -1.12 -9.10 -9.14
CA GLY A 301 -1.12 -10.52 -8.88
C GLY A 301 -1.98 -11.27 -9.88
N ASN A 302 -1.61 -12.51 -10.16
CA ASN A 302 -2.35 -13.38 -11.08
C ASN A 302 -2.27 -14.83 -10.62
N CYS A 303 -3.40 -15.53 -10.69
CA CYS A 303 -3.57 -16.92 -10.28
C CYS A 303 -4.17 -17.76 -11.42
N SER A 304 -3.83 -17.47 -12.68
CA SER A 304 -4.46 -17.99 -13.91
C SER A 304 -4.60 -19.52 -13.99
N ALA A 305 -3.71 -20.31 -13.38
CA ALA A 305 -3.83 -21.76 -13.33
C ALA A 305 -4.91 -22.29 -12.37
N ALA A 306 -5.33 -21.48 -11.40
CA ALA A 306 -6.26 -21.88 -10.34
C ALA A 306 -7.74 -21.55 -10.63
N ALA A 307 -8.00 -20.70 -11.62
CA ALA A 307 -9.36 -20.38 -12.08
C ALA A 307 -9.89 -21.39 -13.11
N ALA A 308 -9.00 -22.04 -13.86
CA ALA A 308 -9.34 -22.86 -15.02
C ALA A 308 -9.52 -24.36 -14.71
N ASP A 309 -8.76 -24.92 -13.77
CA ASP A 309 -8.80 -26.35 -13.47
C ASP A 309 -8.55 -26.60 -11.98
N MET A 310 -9.64 -26.80 -11.22
CA MET A 310 -9.59 -27.50 -9.94
C MET A 310 -9.30 -28.99 -10.20
N THR A 311 -8.15 -29.32 -10.79
CA THR A 311 -7.77 -30.71 -11.00
C THR A 311 -7.21 -31.31 -9.70
N PRO A 312 -7.55 -32.57 -9.37
CA PRO A 312 -7.13 -33.24 -8.12
C PRO A 312 -5.61 -33.38 -7.91
N GLN A 313 -4.78 -32.99 -8.89
CA GLN A 313 -3.37 -33.35 -8.97
C GLN A 313 -2.39 -32.24 -8.58
N SER A 314 -2.85 -31.00 -8.30
CA SER A 314 -1.96 -29.95 -7.77
C SER A 314 -1.94 -29.89 -6.24
N GLN A 315 -2.49 -30.90 -5.56
CA GLN A 315 -2.63 -30.95 -4.11
C GLN A 315 -1.26 -31.08 -3.43
N ILE A 316 -0.70 -29.96 -2.97
CA ILE A 316 0.12 -30.04 -1.77
C ILE A 316 -0.85 -30.43 -0.65
N PHE A 317 -0.87 -31.73 -0.34
CA PHE A 317 -1.66 -32.34 0.72
C PHE A 317 -1.37 -31.59 2.01
N PHE A 318 -2.37 -30.92 2.56
CA PHE A 318 -2.32 -30.38 3.89
C PHE A 318 -3.48 -30.93 4.69
N ASP A 319 -3.23 -31.16 5.96
CA ASP A 319 -4.28 -31.37 6.94
C ASP A 319 -5.00 -30.02 7.17
N ILE A 320 -5.83 -29.63 6.19
CA ILE A 320 -6.54 -28.34 6.18
C ILE A 320 -7.54 -28.26 7.34
N VAL A 321 -7.81 -29.36 8.08
CA VAL A 321 -8.60 -29.33 9.31
C VAL A 321 -8.00 -28.32 10.31
N HIS A 322 -6.67 -28.35 10.48
CA HIS A 322 -5.98 -27.48 11.43
C HIS A 322 -5.91 -26.01 10.98
N PHE A 323 -6.03 -25.78 9.67
CA PHE A 323 -5.94 -24.47 9.02
C PHE A 323 -7.30 -23.85 8.68
N SER A 324 -8.37 -24.61 8.84
CA SER A 324 -9.73 -24.09 8.78
C SER A 324 -9.90 -22.97 9.83
N PRO A 325 -10.64 -21.89 9.50
CA PRO A 325 -10.91 -20.81 10.43
C PRO A 325 -11.41 -21.33 11.77
N PHE A 326 -10.77 -20.91 12.86
CA PHE A 326 -11.23 -21.23 14.20
C PHE A 326 -12.36 -20.27 14.57
N THR A 327 -13.58 -20.79 14.60
CA THR A 327 -14.82 -19.99 14.67
C THR A 327 -14.85 -19.02 15.85
N LEU A 328 -14.30 -19.39 17.00
CA LEU A 328 -14.20 -18.49 18.17
C LEU A 328 -13.38 -17.22 17.92
N ASP A 329 -12.31 -17.31 17.13
CA ASP A 329 -11.45 -16.17 16.82
C ASP A 329 -11.95 -15.39 15.60
N THR A 330 -12.46 -16.11 14.59
CA THR A 330 -12.74 -15.52 13.27
C THR A 330 -14.16 -14.99 13.16
N LEU A 331 -15.15 -15.66 13.73
CA LEU A 331 -16.57 -15.32 13.53
C LEU A 331 -16.95 -13.94 14.07
N PRO A 332 -16.48 -13.49 15.25
CA PRO A 332 -16.77 -12.12 15.72
C PRO A 332 -16.16 -11.05 14.81
N VAL A 333 -14.96 -11.28 14.28
CA VAL A 333 -14.28 -10.33 13.37
C VAL A 333 -15.00 -10.29 12.03
N ILE A 334 -15.29 -11.45 11.43
CA ILE A 334 -16.03 -11.53 10.16
C ILE A 334 -17.42 -10.93 10.33
N GLY A 335 -18.11 -11.19 11.45
CA GLY A 335 -19.40 -10.60 11.78
C GLY A 335 -19.36 -9.08 11.77
N LEU A 336 -18.32 -8.47 12.34
CA LEU A 336 -18.13 -7.02 12.31
C LEU A 336 -17.78 -6.48 10.92
N LEU A 337 -16.95 -7.19 10.16
CA LEU A 337 -16.54 -6.81 8.80
C LEU A 337 -17.72 -6.88 7.80
N LEU A 338 -18.64 -7.82 8.01
CA LEU A 338 -19.76 -8.08 7.10
C LEU A 338 -21.11 -7.54 7.57
N LYS A 339 -21.14 -6.82 8.70
CA LYS A 339 -22.39 -6.42 9.40
C LYS A 339 -23.40 -5.66 8.53
N GLU A 340 -22.96 -4.99 7.47
CA GLU A 340 -23.78 -4.13 6.61
C GLU A 340 -24.42 -4.87 5.42
N TYR A 341 -24.03 -6.14 5.20
CA TYR A 341 -24.48 -6.98 4.08
C TYR A 341 -25.65 -7.94 4.31
N PRO A 342 -26.20 -8.16 5.52
CA PRO A 342 -27.45 -8.92 5.68
C PRO A 342 -28.58 -8.35 4.82
N GLU A 343 -29.53 -9.19 4.40
CA GLU A 343 -30.61 -8.82 3.46
C GLU A 343 -31.52 -7.66 3.93
N TRP A 344 -31.53 -7.42 5.24
CA TRP A 344 -32.34 -6.42 5.92
C TRP A 344 -31.55 -5.16 6.31
N ASP A 345 -30.29 -5.03 5.87
CA ASP A 345 -29.45 -3.86 6.14
C ASP A 345 -29.26 -2.97 4.90
N ILE A 346 -28.70 -1.78 5.10
CA ILE A 346 -28.61 -0.68 4.12
C ILE A 346 -27.86 -1.11 2.86
N ARG A 347 -26.91 -2.05 2.98
CA ARG A 347 -26.03 -2.48 1.89
C ARG A 347 -26.27 -3.93 1.44
N ALA A 348 -27.47 -4.47 1.71
CA ALA A 348 -27.89 -5.79 1.25
C ALA A 348 -27.68 -6.03 -0.27
N GLY A 349 -27.93 -4.99 -1.08
CA GLY A 349 -27.80 -4.98 -2.53
C GLY A 349 -26.46 -4.43 -3.05
N SER A 350 -25.50 -4.17 -2.18
CA SER A 350 -24.20 -3.61 -2.57
C SER A 350 -23.43 -4.58 -3.48
N PRO A 351 -22.78 -4.09 -4.55
CA PRO A 351 -21.94 -4.92 -5.39
C PRO A 351 -20.71 -5.45 -4.62
N TRP A 352 -20.34 -4.85 -3.50
CA TRP A 352 -19.25 -5.29 -2.62
C TRP A 352 -19.63 -6.46 -1.71
N ARG A 353 -20.90 -6.85 -1.62
CA ARG A 353 -21.36 -7.93 -0.73
C ARG A 353 -20.57 -9.21 -0.95
N MET A 354 -20.63 -9.80 -2.14
CA MET A 354 -19.94 -11.07 -2.38
C MET A 354 -18.41 -10.99 -2.29
N PRO A 355 -17.75 -9.96 -2.87
CA PRO A 355 -16.32 -9.72 -2.66
C PRO A 355 -15.92 -9.71 -1.18
N SER A 356 -16.76 -9.10 -0.33
CA SER A 356 -16.49 -9.02 1.11
C SER A 356 -16.54 -10.38 1.80
N PHE A 357 -17.51 -11.23 1.46
CA PHE A 357 -17.59 -12.59 1.99
C PHE A 357 -16.35 -13.42 1.63
N VAL A 358 -15.93 -13.39 0.36
CA VAL A 358 -14.76 -14.17 -0.08
C VAL A 358 -13.45 -13.62 0.48
N VAL A 359 -13.30 -12.30 0.60
CA VAL A 359 -12.11 -11.67 1.20
C VAL A 359 -12.03 -11.94 2.69
N ALA A 360 -13.13 -11.83 3.43
CA ALA A 360 -13.17 -12.14 4.85
C ALA A 360 -12.78 -13.62 5.11
N LEU A 361 -13.31 -14.53 4.28
CA LEU A 361 -13.04 -15.95 4.42
C LEU A 361 -11.60 -16.30 4.03
N VAL A 362 -11.09 -15.86 2.86
CA VAL A 362 -9.71 -16.16 2.46
C VAL A 362 -8.69 -15.55 3.42
N GLY A 363 -8.96 -14.34 3.92
CA GLY A 363 -8.16 -13.71 4.96
C GLY A 363 -8.13 -14.52 6.25
N SER A 364 -9.25 -15.16 6.62
CA SER A 364 -9.35 -15.95 7.85
C SER A 364 -8.57 -17.27 7.74
N TYR A 365 -8.55 -17.91 6.57
CA TYR A 365 -7.70 -19.07 6.29
C TYR A 365 -6.22 -18.70 6.34
N TRP A 366 -5.84 -17.58 5.71
CA TRP A 366 -4.45 -17.10 5.74
C TRP A 366 -3.99 -16.76 7.16
N ALA A 367 -4.79 -15.98 7.91
CA ALA A 367 -4.50 -15.58 9.27
C ALA A 367 -4.37 -16.79 10.22
N ARG A 368 -5.25 -17.77 10.07
CA ARG A 368 -5.16 -19.04 10.81
C ARG A 368 -3.89 -19.81 10.44
N GLY A 369 -3.55 -19.85 9.15
CA GLY A 369 -2.30 -20.38 8.61
C GLY A 369 -1.07 -19.83 9.35
N VAL A 370 -0.91 -18.51 9.31
CA VAL A 370 0.21 -17.81 9.95
C VAL A 370 0.25 -18.10 11.46
N PHE A 371 -0.89 -18.06 12.15
CA PHE A 371 -0.97 -18.31 13.59
C PHE A 371 -0.61 -19.74 13.99
N MET A 372 -1.13 -20.74 13.25
CA MET A 372 -0.92 -22.14 13.58
C MET A 372 0.49 -22.61 13.29
N ILE A 373 1.13 -22.06 12.25
CA ILE A 373 2.52 -22.41 11.92
C ILE A 373 3.46 -22.10 13.09
N GLN A 374 3.31 -20.95 13.74
CA GLN A 374 4.13 -20.58 14.89
C GLN A 374 3.96 -21.56 16.06
N LYS A 375 2.76 -22.16 16.22
CA LYS A 375 2.44 -23.10 17.30
C LYS A 375 2.79 -24.55 17.00
N LEU A 376 2.72 -24.96 15.73
CA LEU A 376 2.98 -26.32 15.28
C LEU A 376 4.45 -26.56 14.92
N ALA A 377 5.19 -25.51 14.55
CA ALA A 377 6.62 -25.58 14.20
C ALA A 377 7.53 -26.32 15.20
N PRO A 378 7.30 -26.31 16.53
CA PRO A 378 8.17 -27.03 17.47
C PRO A 378 7.97 -28.56 17.50
N ARG A 379 6.95 -29.10 16.82
CA ARG A 379 6.63 -30.54 16.86
C ARG A 379 7.29 -31.28 15.70
N SER A 380 8.11 -32.28 16.01
CA SER A 380 8.85 -33.10 15.03
C SER A 380 7.99 -33.86 14.02
N GLU A 381 6.70 -34.03 14.31
CA GLU A 381 5.73 -34.68 13.40
C GLU A 381 5.35 -33.77 12.20
N TYR A 382 5.61 -32.46 12.29
CA TYR A 382 5.22 -31.46 11.28
C TYR A 382 6.41 -30.92 10.48
N THR A 383 7.60 -31.52 10.61
CA THR A 383 8.84 -30.98 10.03
C THR A 383 8.85 -30.96 8.50
N ASP A 384 8.24 -31.97 7.85
CA ASP A 384 8.09 -32.01 6.38
C ASP A 384 7.01 -31.02 5.90
N LEU A 385 5.96 -30.82 6.71
CA LEU A 385 4.92 -29.82 6.46
C LEU A 385 5.50 -28.39 6.50
N MET A 386 6.47 -28.12 7.38
CA MET A 386 7.14 -26.81 7.44
C MET A 386 7.87 -26.41 6.16
N GLN A 387 8.47 -27.37 5.41
CA GLN A 387 9.21 -27.07 4.17
C GLN A 387 8.31 -26.56 3.04
N SER A 388 7.03 -26.90 3.10
CA SER A 388 6.04 -26.48 2.10
C SER A 388 5.37 -25.13 2.43
N TRP A 389 5.52 -24.63 3.67
CA TRP A 389 5.02 -23.33 4.10
C TRP A 389 6.09 -22.24 4.13
N LYS A 390 7.35 -22.65 4.22
CA LYS A 390 8.52 -21.80 4.19
C LYS A 390 9.39 -22.29 3.05
N TYR A 391 9.44 -21.52 1.97
CA TYR A 391 10.12 -21.92 0.75
C TYR A 391 10.91 -20.77 0.16
N HIS A 392 11.86 -21.10 -0.71
CA HIS A 392 12.54 -20.12 -1.53
C HIS A 392 11.65 -19.69 -2.70
N PRO A 393 11.63 -18.40 -3.03
CA PRO A 393 10.80 -17.90 -4.12
C PRO A 393 11.25 -18.51 -5.45
N SER A 394 10.28 -18.81 -6.31
CA SER A 394 10.54 -19.21 -7.70
C SER A 394 10.40 -17.98 -8.60
N ASP A 395 11.24 -17.87 -9.63
CA ASP A 395 11.20 -16.81 -10.65
C ASP A 395 11.26 -15.37 -10.11
N GLU A 396 12.00 -15.16 -9.02
CA GLU A 396 12.08 -13.83 -8.41
C GLU A 396 12.94 -12.87 -9.23
N THR A 397 12.38 -11.71 -9.53
CA THR A 397 13.08 -10.59 -10.19
C THR A 397 12.87 -9.31 -9.39
N ALA A 398 13.90 -8.47 -9.30
CA ALA A 398 13.83 -7.18 -8.63
C ALA A 398 14.18 -6.04 -9.61
N GLU A 399 13.32 -5.03 -9.67
CA GLU A 399 13.49 -3.85 -10.52
C GLU A 399 13.54 -2.60 -9.64
N LEU A 400 14.69 -1.94 -9.58
CA LEU A 400 14.84 -0.68 -8.87
C LEU A 400 14.49 0.47 -9.81
N SER A 401 13.45 1.21 -9.44
CA SER A 401 12.98 2.41 -10.10
C SER A 401 13.43 3.66 -9.34
N ARG A 402 13.89 4.67 -10.07
CA ARG A 402 14.26 5.97 -9.52
C ARG A 402 13.69 7.09 -10.38
N LYS A 403 13.01 8.04 -9.75
CA LYS A 403 12.60 9.27 -10.43
C LYS A 403 13.82 10.12 -10.76
N ILE A 404 13.97 10.46 -12.02
CA ILE A 404 15.02 11.33 -12.54
C ILE A 404 14.40 12.43 -13.41
N LEU A 405 15.22 13.36 -13.92
CA LEU A 405 14.78 14.28 -14.95
C LEU A 405 14.69 13.52 -16.29
N HIS A 406 13.72 13.88 -17.13
CA HIS A 406 13.65 13.39 -18.50
C HIS A 406 14.96 13.72 -19.23
N PRO A 407 15.51 12.78 -20.02
CA PRO A 407 16.79 12.94 -20.70
C PRO A 407 16.67 13.82 -21.96
N TYR A 408 16.15 15.02 -21.83
CA TYR A 408 16.07 15.96 -22.94
C TYR A 408 17.42 16.62 -23.20
N TRP A 409 17.84 16.69 -24.45
CA TRP A 409 19.10 17.32 -24.85
C TRP A 409 19.18 18.81 -24.41
N TRP A 410 18.05 19.52 -24.41
CA TRP A 410 18.00 20.92 -24.01
C TRP A 410 18.20 21.12 -22.50
N LEU A 411 17.98 20.09 -21.67
CA LEU A 411 18.22 20.16 -20.23
C LEU A 411 19.70 20.38 -19.93
N TYR A 412 20.60 19.81 -20.74
CA TYR A 412 22.05 20.03 -20.64
C TYR A 412 22.42 21.48 -20.93
N LEU A 413 21.74 22.13 -21.88
CA LEU A 413 21.93 23.57 -22.14
C LEU A 413 21.42 24.42 -20.98
N VAL A 414 20.25 24.09 -20.43
CA VAL A 414 19.67 24.80 -19.28
C VAL A 414 20.59 24.72 -18.06
N LEU A 415 21.07 23.53 -17.72
CA LEU A 415 21.99 23.30 -16.61
C LEU A 415 23.37 23.91 -16.87
N GLY A 416 23.83 23.92 -18.12
CA GLY A 416 25.11 24.51 -18.51
C GLY A 416 25.13 26.04 -18.44
N ILE A 417 24.04 26.71 -18.83
CA ILE A 417 23.95 28.18 -18.86
C ILE A 417 23.78 28.78 -17.45
N LEU A 418 23.11 28.06 -16.54
CA LEU A 418 22.80 28.54 -15.19
C LEU A 418 24.02 29.04 -14.38
N PRO A 419 25.15 28.31 -14.27
CA PRO A 419 26.33 28.77 -13.54
C PRO A 419 26.99 30.01 -14.17
N PHE A 420 26.89 30.19 -15.49
CA PHE A 420 27.39 31.40 -16.17
C PHE A 420 26.52 32.62 -15.87
N LEU A 421 25.20 32.45 -15.79
CA LEU A 421 24.30 33.53 -15.41
C LEU A 421 24.46 33.93 -13.96
N THR A 422 24.63 32.96 -13.05
CA THR A 422 24.85 33.28 -11.63
C THR A 422 26.21 33.94 -11.42
N THR A 423 27.26 33.50 -12.11
CA THR A 423 28.57 34.18 -12.06
C THR A 423 28.54 35.54 -12.74
N ALA A 424 27.86 35.70 -13.89
CA ALA A 424 27.68 37.00 -14.54
C ALA A 424 26.87 37.96 -13.67
N ALA A 425 25.79 37.50 -13.02
CA ALA A 425 25.02 38.30 -12.07
C ALA A 425 25.84 38.66 -10.83
N PHE A 426 26.65 37.73 -10.30
CA PHE A 426 27.55 37.99 -9.18
C PHE A 426 28.67 38.96 -9.55
N LEU A 427 29.28 38.83 -10.72
CA LEU A 427 30.30 39.74 -11.23
C LEU A 427 29.71 41.10 -11.56
N ALA A 428 28.51 41.18 -12.15
CA ALA A 428 27.80 42.42 -12.34
C ALA A 428 27.52 43.09 -10.99
N ASN A 429 27.11 42.33 -9.97
CA ASN A 429 26.95 42.85 -8.62
C ASN A 429 28.29 43.37 -8.05
N GLN A 430 29.35 42.56 -8.05
CA GLN A 430 30.67 42.95 -7.52
C GLN A 430 31.32 44.13 -8.25
N LEU A 431 31.28 44.16 -9.58
CA LEU A 431 31.89 45.21 -10.42
C LEU A 431 31.04 46.49 -10.48
N TYR A 432 29.72 46.41 -10.29
CA TYR A 432 28.85 47.58 -10.34
C TYR A 432 28.47 48.13 -8.95
N LEU A 433 28.49 47.33 -7.88
CA LEU A 433 28.12 47.76 -6.51
C LEU A 433 29.30 48.01 -5.55
N TYR A 434 30.56 47.74 -5.93
CA TYR A 434 31.71 48.06 -5.09
C TYR A 434 32.91 48.54 -5.94
N PRO A 435 33.50 49.75 -5.75
CA PRO A 435 33.05 50.97 -5.08
C PRO A 435 33.15 52.22 -6.00
N ARG A 436 32.26 53.20 -5.86
CA ARG A 436 32.59 54.63 -6.08
C ARG A 436 31.57 55.54 -5.38
N SER A 437 32.04 56.15 -4.29
CA SER A 437 31.43 57.19 -3.45
C SER A 437 30.08 56.90 -2.80
N VAL A 438 30.11 56.12 -1.71
CA VAL A 438 29.18 56.34 -0.59
C VAL A 438 29.54 57.67 0.04
N VAL A 439 28.83 58.73 -0.34
CA VAL A 439 28.75 59.93 0.50
C VAL A 439 28.02 59.53 1.77
N ARG A 440 28.70 59.73 2.91
CA ARG A 440 28.19 59.64 4.28
C ARG A 440 26.72 60.05 4.38
N GLY A 441 25.83 59.06 4.48
CA GLY A 441 24.44 59.20 4.90
C GLY A 441 24.10 58.01 5.79
N SER A 442 23.83 58.27 7.06
CA SER A 442 23.80 57.34 8.20
C SER A 442 22.64 56.32 8.22
N GLY A 443 22.18 55.82 7.07
CA GLY A 443 21.03 54.88 7.00
C GLY A 443 21.39 53.45 6.60
N PHE A 444 22.48 53.23 5.85
CA PHE A 444 22.74 51.93 5.22
C PHE A 444 23.58 50.96 6.09
N HIS A 445 24.31 51.47 7.08
CA HIS A 445 25.07 50.64 8.03
C HIS A 445 24.18 49.88 9.02
N MET A 446 22.91 50.29 9.20
CA MET A 446 21.99 49.64 10.14
C MET A 446 21.40 48.34 9.58
N LEU A 447 21.15 48.27 8.27
CA LEU A 447 20.62 47.08 7.60
C LEU A 447 21.66 45.97 7.38
N LEU A 448 22.93 46.33 7.13
CA LEU A 448 24.02 45.35 7.00
C LEU A 448 24.53 44.84 8.36
N GLY A 449 24.47 45.66 9.41
CA GLY A 449 24.82 45.27 10.78
C GLY A 449 23.87 44.22 11.35
N ASP A 450 22.57 44.32 11.08
CA ASP A 450 21.58 43.34 11.51
C ASP A 450 21.64 42.02 10.70
N THR A 451 22.01 42.06 9.42
CA THR A 451 22.21 40.82 8.64
C THR A 451 23.51 40.09 9.01
N GLY A 452 24.55 40.80 9.46
CA GLY A 452 25.79 40.20 9.94
C GLY A 452 25.64 39.51 11.30
N SER A 453 24.75 40.03 12.17
CA SER A 453 24.45 39.42 13.47
C SER A 453 23.54 38.18 13.33
N GLN A 454 22.63 38.16 12.34
CA GLN A 454 21.80 36.98 12.06
C GLN A 454 22.53 35.87 11.27
N ALA A 455 23.54 36.19 10.47
CA ALA A 455 24.36 35.19 9.80
C ALA A 455 25.34 34.49 10.76
N THR A 456 25.77 35.17 11.84
CA THR A 456 26.65 34.59 12.87
C THR A 456 25.88 33.78 13.92
N SER A 457 24.59 34.06 14.16
CA SER A 457 23.76 33.20 15.03
C SER A 457 23.38 31.86 14.41
N PHE A 458 23.37 31.75 13.07
CA PHE A 458 23.07 30.48 12.37
C PHE A 458 24.27 29.53 12.26
N VAL A 459 25.51 30.02 12.47
CA VAL A 459 26.72 29.17 12.44
C VAL A 459 27.07 28.61 13.82
N ASN A 460 26.61 29.24 14.92
CA ASN A 460 26.83 28.74 16.29
C ASN A 460 25.71 27.86 16.84
N SER A 461 24.61 27.64 16.11
CA SER A 461 23.54 26.70 16.51
C SER A 461 23.58 25.35 15.78
N SER A 462 24.65 25.05 15.03
CA SER A 462 24.88 23.74 14.39
C SER A 462 26.00 22.93 15.05
N SER A 463 26.27 23.18 16.33
CA SER A 463 26.99 22.27 17.22
C SER A 463 26.23 22.10 18.53
N GLN A 464 25.07 21.44 18.45
CA GLN A 464 24.48 20.59 19.49
C GLN A 464 23.51 19.61 18.86
#